data_AF-A0A848CCX4-F1
#
_entry.id   AF-A0A848CCX4-F1
#
_cell.length_a   1.000
_cell.length_b   1.000
_cell.length_c   1.000
_cell.angle_alpha   90.00
_cell.angle_beta   90.00
_cell.angle_gamma   90.00
#
_symmetry.space_group_name_H-M   'P 1'
#
loop_
_entity.id
_entity.type
_entity.pdbx_description
1 polymer ?
#
loop_
_entity_poly.entity_id
_entity_poly.type
_entity_poly.pdbx_seq_one_letter_code
_entity_poly.pdbx_strand_id
1 'polypeptide(L)'
;MHIRWQEEGCPQEALVPVVDRWGRVAVRELPALDTEDVWWQLASFPLPPEKDGEDVSGVEEGGERAGKGRAASGGSATGADYPIRRMMELVEHIAAQQTEIREEDWPLWCLRLEQTLMQARDCASVVYFREVLKLDPLYPLFEPCFRPSFAEDRRSECGRRYEDALQAVRKCWQVHELPGLGEDL
;
A
#
# COMPACT_ATOMS: atom_id res chain seq x y z
N MET A 1 -11.89 24.04 -2.78
CA MET A 1 -13.22 24.47 -3.26
C MET A 1 -13.54 25.80 -2.61
N HIS A 2 -14.06 26.78 -3.37
CA HIS A 2 -14.48 28.06 -2.82
C HIS A 2 -15.99 28.05 -2.64
N ILE A 3 -16.46 28.33 -1.43
CA ILE A 3 -17.90 28.46 -1.16
C ILE A 3 -18.20 29.87 -0.68
N ARG A 4 -19.35 30.38 -1.10
CA ARG A 4 -19.89 31.68 -0.68
C ARG A 4 -21.33 31.48 -0.22
N TRP A 5 -21.68 32.07 0.92
CA TRP A 5 -23.04 32.07 1.45
C TRP A 5 -23.38 33.42 2.09
N GLN A 6 -24.63 33.63 2.49
CA GLN A 6 -25.04 34.81 3.26
C GLN A 6 -25.50 34.40 4.64
N GLU A 7 -25.06 35.13 5.66
CA GLU A 7 -25.49 34.99 7.04
C GLU A 7 -25.84 36.37 7.56
N GLU A 8 -27.09 36.56 8.01
CA GLU A 8 -27.63 37.87 8.43
C GLU A 8 -27.44 39.01 7.41
N GLY A 9 -27.45 38.69 6.11
CA GLY A 9 -27.23 39.68 5.03
C GLY A 9 -25.77 40.05 4.79
N CYS A 10 -24.84 39.47 5.54
CA CYS A 10 -23.40 39.61 5.32
C CYS A 10 -22.90 38.49 4.39
N PRO A 11 -22.20 38.82 3.29
CA PRO A 11 -21.57 37.81 2.44
C PRO A 11 -20.40 37.17 3.20
N GLN A 12 -20.44 35.84 3.28
CA GLN A 12 -19.40 34.99 3.84
C GLN A 12 -18.69 34.23 2.72
N GLU A 13 -17.39 33.98 2.88
CA GLU A 13 -16.67 33.03 2.03
C GLU A 13 -15.77 32.12 2.86
N ALA A 14 -15.57 30.90 2.37
CA ALA A 14 -14.60 29.97 2.92
C ALA A 14 -13.91 29.15 1.82
N LEU A 15 -12.66 28.80 2.10
CA LEU A 15 -11.91 27.81 1.34
C LEU A 15 -12.06 26.45 2.03
N VAL A 16 -12.75 25.53 1.36
CA VAL A 16 -12.90 24.15 1.82
C VAL A 16 -11.86 23.27 1.12
N PRO A 17 -10.96 22.61 1.86
CA PRO A 17 -10.01 21.67 1.26
C PRO A 17 -10.79 20.50 0.66
N VAL A 18 -10.47 20.14 -0.59
CA VAL A 18 -11.01 18.92 -1.20
C VAL A 18 -10.16 17.78 -0.70
N VAL A 19 -10.76 16.90 0.09
CA VAL A 19 -10.14 15.67 0.59
C VAL A 19 -10.60 14.48 -0.24
N ASP A 20 -9.69 13.55 -0.54
CA ASP A 20 -10.06 12.27 -1.13
C ASP A 20 -10.49 11.25 -0.06
N ARG A 21 -10.87 10.04 -0.48
CA ARG A 21 -11.31 8.97 0.43
C ARG A 21 -10.24 8.51 1.43
N TRP A 22 -8.98 8.88 1.19
CA TRP A 22 -7.85 8.58 2.06
C TRP A 22 -7.43 9.79 2.92
N GLY A 23 -8.25 10.85 2.94
CA GLY A 23 -8.03 12.03 3.78
C GLY A 23 -6.97 12.99 3.26
N ARG A 24 -6.51 12.84 2.00
CA ARG A 24 -5.46 13.67 1.42
C ARG A 24 -6.06 14.91 0.75
N VAL A 25 -5.42 16.07 0.92
CA VAL A 25 -5.93 17.37 0.46
C VAL A 25 -5.33 17.75 -0.90
N ALA A 26 -6.15 18.28 -1.82
CA ALA A 26 -5.73 18.90 -3.09
C ALA A 26 -4.89 17.96 -4.00
N VAL A 27 -5.44 16.80 -4.31
CA VAL A 27 -4.67 15.62 -4.75
C VAL A 27 -4.51 15.50 -6.27
N ARG A 28 -3.30 15.13 -6.70
CA ARG A 28 -2.93 14.63 -8.04
C ARG A 28 -3.03 13.10 -8.06
N GLU A 29 -3.23 12.47 -9.22
CA GLU A 29 -3.25 11.01 -9.31
C GLU A 29 -2.00 10.38 -8.67
N LEU A 30 -2.20 9.30 -7.93
CA LEU A 30 -1.12 8.58 -7.25
C LEU A 30 -0.20 7.88 -8.27
N PRO A 31 1.12 7.90 -8.06
CA PRO A 31 2.02 7.12 -8.90
C PRO A 31 1.72 5.63 -8.75
N ALA A 32 1.88 4.88 -9.84
CA ALA A 32 1.87 3.43 -9.79
C ALA A 32 3.12 2.94 -9.03
N LEU A 33 2.97 1.88 -8.25
CA LEU A 33 4.05 1.28 -7.46
C LEU A 33 4.32 -0.15 -7.93
N ASP A 34 5.58 -0.59 -7.84
CA ASP A 34 5.89 -2.01 -7.92
C ASP A 34 5.77 -2.72 -6.56
N THR A 35 6.03 -4.02 -6.50
CA THR A 35 5.91 -4.78 -5.23
C THR A 35 6.93 -4.38 -4.18
N GLU A 36 8.13 -3.92 -4.58
CA GLU A 36 9.17 -3.49 -3.65
C GLU A 36 8.85 -2.11 -3.09
N ASP A 37 8.39 -1.19 -3.94
CA ASP A 37 7.96 0.14 -3.53
C ASP A 37 6.77 0.05 -2.58
N VAL A 38 5.82 -0.86 -2.84
CA VAL A 38 4.72 -1.12 -1.90
C VAL A 38 5.26 -1.52 -0.54
N TRP A 39 6.18 -2.48 -0.49
CA TRP A 39 6.73 -2.93 0.80
C TRP A 39 7.50 -1.80 1.50
N TRP A 40 8.33 -1.04 0.77
CA TRP A 40 9.04 0.11 1.33
C TRP A 40 8.10 1.10 2.03
N GLN A 41 6.98 1.42 1.38
CA GLN A 41 5.97 2.32 1.92
C GLN A 41 5.27 1.76 3.16
N LEU A 42 5.00 0.45 3.19
CA LEU A 42 4.36 -0.21 4.34
C LEU A 42 5.32 -0.40 5.52
N ALA A 43 6.58 -0.74 5.26
CA ALA A 43 7.61 -0.95 6.27
C ALA A 43 7.94 0.34 7.06
N SER A 44 7.70 1.52 6.47
CA SER A 44 7.87 2.80 7.14
C SER A 44 6.80 3.11 8.20
N PHE A 45 5.70 2.35 8.25
CA PHE A 45 4.61 2.60 9.20
C PHE A 45 5.10 2.54 10.65
N PRO A 46 4.73 3.51 11.53
CA PRO A 46 3.68 4.53 11.35
C PRO A 46 4.16 5.85 10.74
N LEU A 47 5.45 6.02 10.45
CA LEU A 47 5.99 7.26 9.89
C LEU A 47 5.30 7.59 8.56
N PRO A 48 5.09 8.88 8.22
CA PRO A 48 4.51 9.23 6.94
C PRO A 48 5.37 8.70 5.79
N PRO A 49 4.76 8.30 4.67
CA PRO A 49 5.49 7.87 3.48
C PRO A 49 6.45 8.98 3.04
N GLU A 50 7.67 8.61 2.67
CA GLU A 50 8.64 9.55 2.12
C GLU A 50 8.04 10.16 0.84
N LYS A 51 8.01 11.49 0.76
CA LYS A 51 7.67 12.18 -0.48
C LYS A 51 8.93 12.20 -1.33
N ASP A 52 8.90 11.56 -2.49
CA ASP A 52 9.92 11.77 -3.52
C ASP A 52 10.05 13.28 -3.75
N GLY A 53 11.25 13.80 -3.50
CA GLY A 53 11.48 15.21 -3.18
C GLY A 53 10.90 16.21 -4.18
N GLU A 54 10.06 17.11 -3.68
CA GLU A 54 10.14 18.50 -4.11
C GLU A 54 11.35 19.11 -3.39
N ASP A 55 12.53 18.95 -4.00
CA ASP A 55 13.75 19.63 -3.59
C ASP A 55 13.52 21.14 -3.65
N VAL A 56 13.27 21.73 -2.47
CA VAL A 56 13.51 23.16 -2.27
C VAL A 56 15.02 23.35 -2.23
N SER A 57 15.53 23.94 -3.31
CA SER A 57 16.91 24.33 -3.59
C SER A 57 17.82 24.72 -2.40
N GLY A 58 19.06 24.24 -2.44
CA GLY A 58 20.27 24.82 -1.82
C GLY A 58 20.69 24.14 -0.52
N VAL A 59 21.89 23.58 -0.33
CA VAL A 59 23.25 24.07 -0.63
C VAL A 59 24.24 22.89 -0.66
N GLU A 60 25.30 22.99 -1.47
CA GLU A 60 26.40 22.04 -1.63
C GLU A 60 27.38 22.00 -0.43
N GLU A 61 27.86 20.79 -0.06
CA GLU A 61 29.26 20.44 0.30
C GLU A 61 29.26 18.93 0.60
N GLY A 62 30.01 18.05 -0.07
CA GLY A 62 31.47 18.08 -0.23
C GLY A 62 32.08 16.99 0.67
N GLY A 63 32.43 15.81 0.14
CA GLY A 63 33.07 14.76 0.94
C GLY A 63 33.27 13.42 0.24
N GLU A 64 34.33 13.31 -0.55
CA GLU A 64 34.82 12.06 -1.16
C GLU A 64 35.24 11.03 -0.09
N ARG A 65 34.92 9.74 -0.29
CA ARG A 65 35.76 8.64 0.20
C ARG A 65 35.65 7.38 -0.67
N ALA A 66 36.83 6.93 -1.08
CA ALA A 66 37.08 5.87 -2.04
C ALA A 66 36.85 4.45 -1.50
N GLY A 67 36.26 3.62 -2.37
CA GLY A 67 36.76 2.29 -2.76
C GLY A 67 36.98 1.20 -1.71
N LYS A 68 36.16 0.14 -1.78
CA LYS A 68 36.65 -1.25 -1.74
C LYS A 68 35.63 -2.21 -2.35
N GLY A 69 35.97 -2.74 -3.52
CA GLY A 69 35.20 -3.79 -4.18
C GLY A 69 35.23 -5.10 -3.38
N ARG A 70 34.06 -5.72 -3.25
CA ARG A 70 33.92 -7.17 -3.10
C ARG A 70 33.13 -7.65 -4.30
N ALA A 71 33.82 -8.42 -5.14
CA ALA A 71 33.18 -9.20 -6.19
C ALA A 71 32.20 -10.18 -5.53
N ALA A 72 30.92 -10.00 -5.80
CA ALA A 72 29.91 -11.04 -5.62
C ALA A 72 29.70 -11.68 -7.00
N SER A 73 30.42 -12.78 -7.24
CA SER A 73 30.09 -13.73 -8.29
C SER A 73 28.82 -14.48 -7.89
N GLY A 74 27.70 -14.04 -8.42
CA GLY A 74 26.40 -14.71 -8.34
C GLY A 74 25.48 -13.95 -9.28
N GLY A 75 25.12 -14.57 -10.41
CA GLY A 75 24.45 -13.91 -11.53
C GLY A 75 23.28 -13.05 -11.06
N SER A 76 23.38 -11.74 -11.30
CA SER A 76 22.26 -10.82 -11.21
C SER A 76 21.33 -11.14 -12.37
N ALA A 77 20.46 -12.13 -12.16
CA ALA A 77 19.21 -12.20 -12.90
C ALA A 77 18.43 -10.95 -12.49
N THR A 78 18.24 -10.06 -13.45
CA THR A 78 17.41 -8.86 -13.31
C THR A 78 16.06 -9.27 -12.71
N GLY A 79 15.67 -8.68 -11.58
CA GLY A 79 14.53 -9.10 -10.74
C GLY A 79 13.14 -9.06 -11.38
N ALA A 80 13.05 -8.87 -12.69
CA ALA A 80 11.83 -8.90 -13.50
C ALA A 80 11.31 -10.34 -13.78
N ASP A 81 12.15 -11.37 -13.62
CA ASP A 81 11.82 -12.74 -14.06
C ASP A 81 11.06 -13.61 -13.05
N TYR A 82 10.74 -13.11 -11.84
CA TYR A 82 10.04 -13.91 -10.81
C TYR A 82 8.81 -13.22 -10.19
N PRO A 83 7.73 -12.95 -10.96
CA PRO A 83 6.47 -12.38 -10.47
C PRO A 83 5.86 -13.10 -9.26
N ILE A 84 5.93 -14.44 -9.25
CA ILE A 84 5.40 -15.27 -8.15
C ILE A 84 6.15 -14.98 -6.86
N ARG A 85 7.48 -15.05 -6.93
CA ARG A 85 8.34 -14.87 -5.76
C ARG A 85 8.14 -13.49 -5.13
N ARG A 86 8.14 -12.43 -5.94
CA ARG A 86 7.94 -11.05 -5.49
C ARG A 86 6.60 -10.85 -4.80
N MET A 87 5.53 -11.41 -5.37
CA MET A 87 4.20 -11.33 -4.75
C MET A 87 4.15 -12.08 -3.42
N MET A 88 4.76 -13.26 -3.33
CA MET A 88 4.76 -14.05 -2.10
C MET A 88 5.62 -13.42 -1.01
N GLU A 89 6.78 -12.85 -1.36
CA GLU A 89 7.60 -12.07 -0.42
C GLU A 89 6.82 -10.85 0.11
N LEU A 90 6.07 -10.16 -0.76
CA LEU A 90 5.21 -9.05 -0.34
C LEU A 90 4.10 -9.51 0.62
N VAL A 91 3.39 -10.60 0.30
CA VAL A 91 2.32 -11.15 1.16
C VAL A 91 2.88 -11.57 2.53
N GLU A 92 4.04 -12.24 2.55
CA GLU A 92 4.71 -12.66 3.78
C GLU A 92 5.11 -11.46 4.65
N HIS A 93 5.74 -10.45 4.06
CA HIS A 93 6.12 -9.23 4.78
C HIS A 93 4.90 -8.49 5.36
N ILE A 94 3.82 -8.40 4.58
CA ILE A 94 2.56 -7.80 5.06
C ILE A 94 2.00 -8.59 6.23
N ALA A 95 1.90 -9.92 6.11
CA ALA A 95 1.38 -10.78 7.18
C ALA A 95 2.21 -10.66 8.47
N ALA A 96 3.54 -10.68 8.35
CA ALA A 96 4.42 -10.49 9.49
C ALA A 96 4.19 -9.13 10.17
N GLN A 97 4.21 -8.04 9.40
CA GLN A 97 4.04 -6.68 9.92
C GLN A 97 2.69 -6.49 10.60
N GLN A 98 1.60 -7.02 10.02
CA GLN A 98 0.23 -6.88 10.52
C GLN A 98 0.06 -7.36 11.96
N THR A 99 0.75 -8.45 12.32
CA THR A 99 0.65 -9.04 13.66
C THR A 99 1.34 -8.20 14.74
N GLU A 100 2.21 -7.27 14.35
CA GLU A 100 2.93 -6.36 15.26
C GLU A 100 2.22 -5.00 15.43
N ILE A 101 1.20 -4.71 14.61
CA ILE A 101 0.48 -3.44 14.67
C ILE A 101 -0.40 -3.38 15.92
N ARG A 102 -0.32 -2.26 16.64
CA ARG A 102 -1.14 -1.97 17.82
C ARG A 102 -2.57 -1.64 17.43
N GLU A 103 -3.53 -1.95 18.29
CA GLU A 103 -4.96 -1.74 18.02
C GLU A 103 -5.30 -0.27 17.72
N GLU A 104 -4.66 0.68 18.42
CA GLU A 104 -4.86 2.12 18.20
C GLU A 104 -4.43 2.61 16.81
N ASP A 105 -3.44 1.94 16.21
CA ASP A 105 -2.88 2.30 14.91
C ASP A 105 -3.57 1.55 13.76
N TRP A 106 -4.36 0.52 14.08
CA TRP A 106 -5.00 -0.37 13.10
C TRP A 106 -5.86 0.35 12.06
N PRO A 107 -6.69 1.35 12.41
CA PRO A 107 -7.47 2.07 11.42
C PRO A 107 -6.62 2.78 10.36
N LEU A 108 -5.46 3.32 10.78
CA LEU A 108 -4.52 3.99 9.90
C LEU A 108 -3.72 2.99 9.07
N TRP A 109 -3.34 1.86 9.67
CA TRP A 109 -2.71 0.74 8.95
C TRP A 109 -3.60 0.24 7.81
N CYS A 110 -4.88 -0.04 8.08
CA CYS A 110 -5.83 -0.49 7.05
C CYS A 110 -5.93 0.50 5.88
N LEU A 111 -5.96 1.80 6.19
CA LEU A 111 -6.02 2.86 5.17
C LEU A 111 -4.75 2.89 4.30
N ARG A 112 -3.58 2.81 4.94
CA ARG A 112 -2.29 2.78 4.23
C ARG A 112 -2.16 1.52 3.38
N LEU A 113 -2.53 0.37 3.92
CA LEU A 113 -2.53 -0.91 3.22
C LEU A 113 -3.41 -0.84 1.96
N GLU A 114 -4.65 -0.37 2.10
CA GLU A 114 -5.57 -0.22 0.97
C GLU A 114 -4.98 0.68 -0.12
N GLN A 115 -4.55 1.89 0.27
CA GLN A 115 -4.02 2.87 -0.66
C GLN A 115 -2.79 2.34 -1.40
N THR A 116 -1.82 1.80 -0.65
CA THR A 116 -0.52 1.36 -1.19
C THR A 116 -0.70 0.18 -2.13
N LEU A 117 -1.52 -0.81 -1.76
CA LEU A 117 -1.80 -1.95 -2.64
C LEU A 117 -2.57 -1.51 -3.88
N MET A 118 -3.54 -0.60 -3.78
CA MET A 118 -4.25 -0.09 -4.96
C MET A 118 -3.33 0.59 -5.98
N GLN A 119 -2.25 1.24 -5.54
CA GLN A 119 -1.24 1.83 -6.44
C GLN A 119 -0.46 0.78 -7.24
N ALA A 120 -0.39 -0.47 -6.76
CA ALA A 120 0.29 -1.56 -7.45
C ALA A 120 -0.60 -2.37 -8.41
N ARG A 121 -1.84 -1.93 -8.66
CA ARG A 121 -2.83 -2.66 -9.49
C ARG A 121 -2.34 -3.07 -10.89
N ASP A 122 -1.38 -2.31 -11.43
CA ASP A 122 -0.86 -2.46 -12.79
C ASP A 122 0.60 -2.97 -12.80
N CYS A 123 1.17 -3.32 -11.64
CA CYS A 123 2.53 -3.84 -11.57
C CYS A 123 2.65 -5.25 -12.16
N ALA A 124 3.84 -5.62 -12.64
CA ALA A 124 4.07 -6.88 -13.36
C ALA A 124 3.60 -8.11 -12.57
N SER A 125 3.82 -8.13 -11.25
CA SER A 125 3.41 -9.23 -10.38
C SER A 125 1.88 -9.35 -10.29
N VAL A 126 1.16 -8.25 -10.08
CA VAL A 126 -0.32 -8.27 -10.05
C VAL A 126 -0.89 -8.70 -11.40
N VAL A 127 -0.37 -8.14 -12.49
CA VAL A 127 -0.79 -8.51 -13.85
C VAL A 127 -0.54 -9.99 -14.12
N TYR A 128 0.58 -10.56 -13.68
CA TYR A 128 0.89 -11.98 -13.86
C TYR A 128 -0.10 -12.89 -13.11
N PHE A 129 -0.41 -12.58 -11.85
CA PHE A 129 -1.41 -13.34 -11.08
C PHE A 129 -2.81 -13.24 -11.70
N ARG A 130 -3.22 -12.04 -12.10
CA ARG A 130 -4.52 -11.80 -12.73
C ARG A 130 -4.66 -12.45 -14.10
N GLU A 131 -3.65 -12.31 -14.96
CA GLU A 131 -3.78 -12.65 -16.38
C GLU A 131 -3.22 -14.02 -16.76
N VAL A 132 -2.17 -14.48 -16.08
CA VAL A 132 -1.51 -15.74 -16.42
C VAL A 132 -1.96 -16.85 -15.48
N LEU A 133 -1.86 -16.62 -14.17
CA LEU A 133 -2.22 -17.65 -13.18
C LEU A 133 -3.73 -17.73 -12.93
N LYS A 134 -4.45 -16.63 -13.16
CA LYS A 134 -5.89 -16.51 -12.86
C LYS A 134 -6.17 -16.87 -11.39
N LEU A 135 -5.32 -16.37 -10.49
CA LEU A 135 -5.38 -16.59 -9.05
C LEU A 135 -5.40 -15.27 -8.29
N ASP A 136 -6.01 -15.29 -7.12
CA ASP A 136 -5.96 -14.19 -6.17
C ASP A 136 -4.79 -14.34 -5.19
N PRO A 137 -3.73 -13.51 -5.31
CA PRO A 137 -2.58 -13.59 -4.42
C PRO A 137 -2.85 -13.04 -3.01
N LEU A 138 -3.94 -12.30 -2.80
CA LEU A 138 -4.26 -11.66 -1.52
C LEU A 138 -5.10 -12.54 -0.60
N TYR A 139 -5.62 -13.66 -1.09
CA TYR A 139 -6.43 -14.58 -0.30
C TYR A 139 -5.77 -15.05 1.00
N PRO A 140 -4.46 -15.39 1.04
CA PRO A 140 -3.81 -15.80 2.29
C PRO A 140 -3.93 -14.77 3.42
N LEU A 141 -3.95 -13.46 3.09
CA LEU A 141 -4.10 -12.39 4.07
C LEU A 141 -5.48 -12.36 4.75
N PHE A 142 -6.42 -13.22 4.32
CA PHE A 142 -7.67 -13.45 5.03
C PHE A 142 -7.57 -14.49 6.16
N GLU A 143 -6.50 -15.27 6.20
CA GLU A 143 -6.34 -16.28 7.24
C GLU A 143 -6.13 -15.64 8.62
N PRO A 144 -6.77 -16.18 9.68
CA PRO A 144 -6.66 -15.60 11.03
C PRO A 144 -5.23 -15.48 11.53
N CYS A 145 -4.34 -16.42 11.16
CA CYS A 145 -2.95 -16.44 11.63
C CYS A 145 -2.09 -15.28 11.09
N PHE A 146 -2.54 -14.57 10.06
CA PHE A 146 -1.84 -13.41 9.50
C PHE A 146 -2.39 -12.07 10.01
N ARG A 147 -3.33 -12.11 10.95
CA ARG A 147 -3.99 -10.94 11.50
C ARG A 147 -3.69 -10.82 12.99
N PRO A 148 -3.67 -9.61 13.54
CA PRO A 148 -3.61 -9.44 14.99
C PRO A 148 -4.92 -9.91 15.63
N SER A 149 -4.86 -10.39 16.87
CA SER A 149 -5.98 -11.04 17.57
C SER A 149 -7.26 -10.19 17.67
N PHE A 150 -7.14 -8.86 17.74
CA PHE A 150 -8.29 -7.94 17.77
C PHE A 150 -9.00 -7.79 16.39
N ALA A 151 -8.35 -8.21 15.31
CA ALA A 151 -8.83 -8.09 13.92
C ALA A 151 -9.01 -9.44 13.20
N GLU A 152 -8.87 -10.56 13.89
CA GLU A 152 -9.02 -11.90 13.30
C GLU A 152 -10.43 -12.15 12.73
N ASP A 153 -11.48 -11.71 13.44
CA ASP A 153 -12.88 -11.96 13.10
C ASP A 153 -13.56 -10.74 12.44
N ARG A 154 -14.20 -10.96 11.27
CA ARG A 154 -15.03 -9.96 10.57
C ARG A 154 -16.17 -9.38 11.43
N ARG A 155 -16.57 -10.06 12.50
CA ARG A 155 -17.58 -9.55 13.43
C ARG A 155 -17.08 -8.34 14.21
N SER A 156 -15.78 -8.27 14.53
CA SER A 156 -15.18 -7.11 15.18
C SER A 156 -15.12 -5.92 14.20
N GLU A 157 -15.10 -4.70 14.73
CA GLU A 157 -14.96 -3.51 13.91
C GLU A 157 -13.59 -3.49 13.20
N CYS A 158 -12.52 -3.87 13.92
CA CYS A 158 -11.16 -3.95 13.40
C CYS A 158 -11.03 -4.99 12.27
N GLY A 159 -11.62 -6.18 12.44
CA GLY A 159 -11.58 -7.23 11.41
C GLY A 159 -12.42 -6.85 10.19
N ARG A 160 -13.59 -6.24 10.38
CA ARG A 160 -14.42 -5.75 9.27
C ARG A 160 -13.72 -4.68 8.46
N ARG A 161 -13.09 -3.71 9.12
CA ARG A 161 -12.35 -2.62 8.47
C ARG A 161 -11.22 -3.17 7.61
N TYR A 162 -10.49 -4.14 8.14
CA TYR A 162 -9.41 -4.80 7.42
C TYR A 162 -9.91 -5.57 6.20
N GLU A 163 -10.95 -6.39 6.37
CA GLU A 163 -11.50 -7.17 5.26
C GLU A 163 -12.12 -6.28 4.18
N ASP A 164 -12.80 -5.20 4.55
CA ASP A 164 -13.39 -4.27 3.59
C ASP A 164 -12.29 -3.54 2.78
N ALA A 165 -11.20 -3.14 3.43
CA ALA A 165 -10.01 -2.59 2.77
C ALA A 165 -9.41 -3.60 1.78
N LEU A 166 -9.17 -4.85 2.22
CA LEU A 166 -8.58 -5.88 1.38
C LEU A 166 -9.51 -6.28 0.22
N GLN A 167 -10.82 -6.32 0.44
CA GLN A 167 -11.82 -6.54 -0.62
C GLN A 167 -11.84 -5.40 -1.65
N ALA A 168 -11.66 -4.15 -1.21
CA ALA A 168 -11.53 -3.03 -2.13
C ALA A 168 -10.27 -3.16 -3.00
N VAL A 169 -9.15 -3.61 -2.44
CA VAL A 169 -7.93 -3.91 -3.19
C VAL A 169 -8.17 -5.04 -4.19
N ARG A 170 -8.76 -6.17 -3.78
CA ARG A 170 -9.06 -7.31 -4.68
C ARG A 170 -9.92 -6.89 -5.88
N LYS A 171 -10.90 -6.01 -5.65
CA LYS A 171 -11.73 -5.43 -6.73
C LYS A 171 -10.91 -4.50 -7.63
N CYS A 172 -10.07 -3.65 -7.04
CA CYS A 172 -9.18 -2.75 -7.79
C CYS A 172 -8.18 -3.53 -8.67
N TRP A 173 -7.64 -4.62 -8.14
CA TRP A 173 -6.74 -5.53 -8.85
C TRP A 173 -7.47 -6.46 -9.82
N GLN A 174 -8.82 -6.53 -9.77
CA GLN A 174 -9.67 -7.43 -10.57
C GLN A 174 -9.39 -8.92 -10.32
N VAL A 175 -9.06 -9.28 -9.08
CA VAL A 175 -8.79 -10.66 -8.65
C VAL A 175 -9.87 -11.25 -7.72
N HIS A 176 -10.85 -10.44 -7.30
CA HIS A 176 -11.88 -10.85 -6.33
C HIS A 176 -12.78 -12.04 -6.73
N GLU A 177 -12.90 -12.34 -8.03
CA GLU A 177 -13.66 -13.49 -8.54
C GLU A 177 -12.75 -14.68 -8.90
N LEU A 178 -11.44 -14.52 -8.74
CA LEU A 178 -10.47 -15.58 -8.99
C LEU A 178 -10.33 -16.48 -7.75
N PRO A 179 -10.03 -17.77 -7.94
CA PRO A 179 -9.76 -18.67 -6.83
C PRO A 179 -8.61 -18.14 -5.96
N GLY A 180 -8.79 -18.26 -4.65
CA GLY A 180 -7.78 -17.87 -3.68
C GLY A 180 -6.53 -18.74 -3.77
N LEU A 181 -5.36 -18.12 -3.64
CA LEU A 181 -4.13 -18.90 -3.49
C LEU A 181 -4.19 -19.72 -2.19
N GLY A 182 -4.23 -21.05 -2.32
CA GLY A 182 -4.37 -21.96 -1.18
C GLY A 182 -5.81 -22.27 -0.77
N GLU A 183 -6.80 -21.77 -1.52
CA GLU A 183 -8.18 -22.24 -1.40
C GLU A 183 -8.27 -23.65 -2.00
N ASP A 184 -8.70 -24.64 -1.22
CA ASP A 184 -8.93 -26.00 -1.72
C ASP A 184 -10.00 -25.94 -2.83
N LEU A 185 -9.60 -26.29 -4.07
CA LEU A 185 -10.48 -26.37 -5.25
C LEU A 185 -11.51 -27.51 -5.15
#